data_AF-A0A244CAA7-F1
#
_entry.id   AF-A0A244CAA7-F1
#
_cell.length_a   1.000
_cell.length_b   1.000
_cell.length_c   1.000
_cell.angle_alpha   90.00
_cell.angle_beta   90.00
_cell.angle_gamma   90.00
#
_symmetry.space_group_name_H-M   'P 1'
#
loop_
_entity.id
_entity.type
_entity.pdbx_description
1 polymer ?
#
loop_
_entity_poly.entity_id
_entity_poly.type
_entity_poly.pdbx_seq_one_letter_code
_entity_poly.pdbx_strand_id
1 'polypeptide(L)'
;MKEIWKDIEEFEGYYQISNLGQVKSMDRDVIYSNGVIRHYEERIRTPVTDKNGYLMVTLNKSSKSYPKRVHQLVARAFIPNPDNLPSINHIDEDKTNNRVDNLEWCSVYYNNHYNGRYERIKRYPKSVCLFNVVNGEVIKIESISEAARRLHGSAGNIEEVIDAKGRTFKGWMIFSERNFNGLAIKQSLEEYNKHRPRGIVVEFIDTEDKRFYATENEFCHEYNEHPGSINTYLRNNRDVFKNKYVIRYALPFEESKYQNGQLLDY
;
A
#
# COMPACT_ATOMS: atom_id res chain seq x y z
N MET A 1 -15.96 -5.22 -41.66
CA MET A 1 -14.57 -5.61 -42.04
C MET A 1 -14.53 -7.11 -42.27
N LYS A 2 -13.94 -7.58 -43.37
CA LYS A 2 -13.70 -9.02 -43.62
C LYS A 2 -12.54 -9.49 -42.75
N GLU A 3 -12.62 -10.71 -42.23
CA GLU A 3 -11.53 -11.31 -41.46
C GLU A 3 -10.37 -11.70 -42.40
N ILE A 4 -9.16 -11.31 -42.02
CA ILE A 4 -7.91 -11.56 -42.74
C ILE A 4 -6.97 -12.26 -41.77
N TRP A 5 -6.33 -13.33 -42.24
CA TRP A 5 -5.37 -14.13 -41.47
C TRP A 5 -3.97 -13.90 -42.01
N LYS A 6 -2.99 -13.78 -41.11
CA LYS A 6 -1.55 -13.70 -41.44
C LYS A 6 -0.77 -14.65 -40.55
N ASP A 7 0.34 -15.17 -41.07
CA ASP A 7 1.30 -15.92 -40.25
C ASP A 7 1.87 -15.04 -39.15
N ILE A 8 2.06 -15.65 -37.97
CA ILE A 8 2.74 -15.00 -36.86
C ILE A 8 4.23 -15.07 -37.12
N GLU A 9 4.91 -13.92 -37.14
CA GLU A 9 6.36 -13.81 -37.28
C GLU A 9 7.09 -14.72 -36.27
N GLU A 10 8.12 -15.44 -36.72
CA GLU A 10 8.84 -16.50 -36.00
C GLU A 10 8.07 -17.83 -35.83
N PHE A 11 6.80 -17.89 -36.24
CA PHE A 11 5.90 -19.04 -36.09
C PHE A 11 5.17 -19.39 -37.39
N GLU A 12 5.76 -19.06 -38.54
CA GLU A 12 5.23 -19.31 -39.87
C GLU A 12 5.00 -20.81 -40.08
N GLY A 13 3.83 -21.17 -40.61
CA GLY A 13 3.40 -22.57 -40.76
C GLY A 13 2.97 -23.26 -39.45
N TYR A 14 3.12 -22.62 -38.28
CA TYR A 14 2.65 -23.14 -37.00
C TYR A 14 1.37 -22.44 -36.54
N TYR A 15 1.31 -21.10 -36.67
CA TYR A 15 0.22 -20.29 -36.15
C TYR A 15 -0.09 -19.09 -37.04
N GLN A 16 -1.37 -18.72 -37.07
CA GLN A 16 -1.86 -17.50 -37.71
C GLN A 16 -2.64 -16.64 -36.73
N ILE A 17 -2.64 -15.33 -36.98
CA ILE A 17 -3.41 -14.32 -36.24
C ILE A 17 -4.36 -13.62 -37.21
N SER A 18 -5.60 -13.40 -36.78
CA SER A 18 -6.58 -12.63 -37.53
C SER A 18 -6.61 -11.16 -37.14
N ASN A 19 -7.02 -10.30 -38.06
CA ASN A 19 -7.27 -8.88 -37.79
C ASN A 19 -8.40 -8.64 -36.76
N LEU A 20 -9.16 -9.68 -36.38
CA LEU A 20 -10.16 -9.64 -35.32
C LEU A 20 -9.63 -10.09 -33.95
N GLY A 21 -8.34 -10.44 -33.86
CA GLY A 21 -7.71 -10.87 -32.61
C GLY A 21 -7.84 -12.36 -32.32
N GLN A 22 -8.19 -13.19 -33.31
CA GLN A 22 -8.22 -14.65 -33.14
C GLN A 22 -6.88 -15.26 -33.51
N VAL A 23 -6.41 -16.21 -32.71
CA VAL A 23 -5.19 -16.98 -32.98
C VAL A 23 -5.59 -18.40 -33.34
N LYS A 24 -5.03 -18.95 -34.42
CA LYS A 24 -5.23 -20.36 -34.78
C LYS A 24 -3.90 -21.10 -34.91
N SER A 25 -3.88 -22.36 -34.50
CA SER A 25 -2.81 -23.28 -34.87
C SER A 25 -3.11 -23.88 -36.22
N MET A 26 -2.08 -24.01 -37.06
CA MET A 26 -2.19 -24.59 -38.40
C MET A 26 -2.11 -26.12 -38.35
N ASP A 27 -2.77 -26.76 -39.32
CA ASP A 27 -2.60 -28.18 -39.61
C ASP A 27 -1.14 -28.48 -39.98
N ARG A 28 -0.49 -29.42 -39.30
CA ARG A 28 0.92 -29.77 -39.54
C ARG A 28 1.35 -31.07 -38.86
N ASP A 29 2.38 -31.68 -39.42
CA ASP A 29 3.14 -32.75 -38.77
C ASP A 29 4.42 -32.21 -38.14
N VAL A 30 4.69 -32.63 -36.90
CA VAL A 30 5.93 -32.31 -36.17
C VAL A 30 6.71 -33.58 -35.88
N ILE A 31 7.93 -33.65 -36.39
CA ILE A 31 8.87 -34.75 -36.11
C ILE A 31 9.71 -34.38 -34.89
N TYR A 32 9.60 -35.18 -33.84
CA TYR A 32 10.38 -35.01 -32.61
C TYR A 32 11.76 -35.65 -32.72
N SER A 33 12.69 -35.26 -31.83
CA SER A 33 14.06 -35.77 -31.80
C SER A 33 14.16 -37.28 -31.55
N ASN A 34 13.12 -37.90 -31.00
CA ASN A 34 12.99 -39.33 -30.82
C ASN A 34 12.37 -40.06 -32.02
N GLY A 35 12.18 -39.37 -33.16
CA GLY A 35 11.57 -39.91 -34.38
C GLY A 35 10.04 -40.02 -34.36
N VAL A 36 9.39 -39.68 -33.24
CA VAL A 36 7.92 -39.68 -33.17
C VAL A 36 7.37 -38.55 -34.03
N ILE A 37 6.43 -38.89 -34.91
CA ILE A 37 5.69 -37.91 -35.70
C ILE A 37 4.37 -37.64 -34.98
N ARG A 38 4.05 -36.37 -34.77
CA ARG A 38 2.76 -35.96 -34.22
C ARG A 38 2.05 -35.04 -35.20
N HIS A 39 0.86 -35.46 -35.60
CA HIS A 39 -0.07 -34.65 -36.35
C HIS A 39 -0.80 -33.67 -35.42
N TYR A 40 -0.91 -32.42 -35.86
CA TYR A 40 -1.66 -31.36 -35.20
C TYR A 40 -2.68 -30.82 -36.18
N GLU A 41 -3.95 -30.94 -35.84
CA GLU A 41 -5.04 -30.37 -36.63
C GLU A 41 -5.12 -28.84 -36.47
N GLU A 42 -5.73 -28.18 -37.47
CA GLU A 42 -6.07 -26.76 -37.35
C GLU A 42 -7.03 -26.53 -36.17
N ARG A 43 -6.76 -25.52 -35.34
CA ARG A 43 -7.61 -25.19 -34.20
C ARG A 43 -7.52 -23.74 -33.77
N ILE A 44 -8.67 -23.11 -33.50
CA ILE A 44 -8.73 -21.81 -32.83
C ILE A 44 -8.23 -21.95 -31.38
N ARG A 45 -7.25 -21.11 -31.02
CA ARG A 45 -6.65 -21.08 -29.69
C ARG A 45 -7.51 -20.22 -28.78
N THR A 46 -7.91 -20.78 -27.65
CA THR A 46 -8.59 -20.02 -26.59
C THR A 46 -7.56 -19.21 -25.80
N PRO A 47 -7.64 -17.87 -25.79
CA PRO A 47 -6.76 -17.05 -24.98
C PRO A 47 -7.14 -17.09 -23.50
N VAL A 48 -6.19 -16.74 -22.64
CA VAL A 48 -6.38 -16.55 -21.19
C VAL A 48 -6.02 -15.13 -20.80
N THR A 49 -6.67 -14.58 -19.77
CA THR A 49 -6.40 -13.22 -19.28
C THR A 49 -5.21 -13.23 -18.33
N ASP A 50 -4.23 -12.33 -18.52
CA ASP A 50 -3.12 -12.13 -17.59
C ASP A 50 -3.53 -11.33 -16.34
N LYS A 51 -2.64 -11.24 -15.35
CA LYS A 51 -2.86 -10.47 -14.11
C LYS A 51 -3.15 -8.98 -14.33
N ASN A 52 -2.85 -8.44 -15.52
CA ASN A 52 -3.06 -7.05 -15.88
C ASN A 52 -4.30 -6.88 -16.80
N GLY A 53 -5.05 -7.95 -17.10
CA GLY A 53 -6.25 -7.92 -17.93
C GLY A 53 -6.03 -8.15 -19.43
N TYR A 54 -4.81 -8.47 -19.90
CA TYR A 54 -4.55 -8.69 -21.33
C TYR A 54 -4.78 -10.15 -21.74
N LEU A 55 -5.38 -10.37 -22.92
CA LEU A 55 -5.49 -11.70 -23.51
C LEU A 55 -4.12 -12.23 -23.97
N MET A 56 -3.83 -13.47 -23.59
CA MET A 56 -2.59 -14.20 -23.82
C MET A 56 -2.87 -15.54 -24.49
N VAL A 57 -1.99 -15.95 -25.40
CA VAL A 57 -1.94 -17.30 -25.94
C VAL A 57 -0.54 -17.87 -25.76
N THR A 58 -0.45 -19.20 -25.60
CA THR A 58 0.84 -19.90 -25.61
C THR A 58 1.05 -20.54 -26.97
N LEU A 59 2.09 -20.11 -27.67
CA LEU A 59 2.54 -20.69 -28.94
C LEU A 59 3.64 -21.72 -28.67
N ASN A 60 3.56 -22.90 -29.28
CA ASN A 60 4.53 -23.97 -29.07
C ASN A 60 5.31 -24.24 -30.35
N LYS A 61 6.64 -24.17 -30.28
CA LYS A 61 7.54 -24.46 -31.40
C LYS A 61 8.81 -25.14 -30.88
N SER A 62 9.23 -26.22 -31.53
CA SER A 62 10.44 -26.99 -31.19
C SER A 62 10.52 -27.36 -29.70
N SER A 63 9.44 -27.92 -29.16
CA SER A 63 9.30 -28.34 -27.75
C SER A 63 9.42 -27.20 -26.72
N LYS A 64 9.36 -25.94 -27.14
CA LYS A 64 9.35 -24.76 -26.26
C LYS A 64 8.01 -24.04 -26.35
N SER A 65 7.62 -23.43 -25.23
CA SER A 65 6.37 -22.68 -25.07
C SER A 65 6.66 -21.17 -24.99
N TYR A 66 5.93 -20.38 -25.76
CA TYR A 66 6.11 -18.94 -25.90
C TYR A 66 4.79 -18.24 -25.56
N PRO A 67 4.62 -17.71 -24.33
CA PRO A 67 3.45 -16.90 -24.00
C PRO A 67 3.54 -15.57 -24.75
N LYS A 68 2.52 -15.24 -25.53
CA LYS A 68 2.42 -14.01 -26.33
C LYS A 68 1.08 -13.30 -26.07
N ARG A 69 1.11 -11.97 -26.04
CA ARG A 69 -0.09 -11.11 -25.91
C ARG A 69 -0.79 -11.00 -27.25
N VAL A 70 -2.11 -11.16 -27.26
CA VAL A 70 -2.91 -11.16 -28.50
C VAL A 70 -2.82 -9.80 -29.22
N HIS A 71 -3.05 -8.67 -28.55
CA HIS A 71 -2.90 -7.34 -29.17
C HIS A 71 -1.53 -7.11 -29.81
N GLN A 72 -0.45 -7.64 -29.21
CA GLN A 72 0.90 -7.48 -29.76
C GLN A 72 1.07 -8.26 -31.06
N LEU A 73 0.50 -9.47 -31.13
CA LEU A 73 0.50 -10.28 -32.35
C LEU A 73 -0.30 -9.59 -33.45
N VAL A 74 -1.47 -9.05 -33.13
CA VAL A 74 -2.32 -8.33 -34.09
C VAL A 74 -1.61 -7.08 -34.60
N ALA A 75 -1.12 -6.21 -33.71
CA ALA A 75 -0.47 -4.97 -34.09
C ALA A 75 0.78 -5.22 -34.97
N ARG A 76 1.62 -6.20 -34.62
CA ARG A 76 2.80 -6.56 -35.42
C ARG A 76 2.43 -7.10 -36.80
N ALA A 77 1.36 -7.89 -36.90
CA ALA A 77 0.95 -8.48 -38.18
C ALA A 77 0.24 -7.48 -39.11
N PHE A 78 -0.51 -6.51 -38.56
CA PHE A 78 -1.43 -5.69 -39.35
C PHE A 78 -1.16 -4.18 -39.34
N ILE A 79 -0.38 -3.66 -38.38
CA ILE A 79 -0.17 -2.22 -38.21
C ILE A 79 1.32 -1.91 -38.41
N PRO A 80 1.71 -1.23 -39.50
CA PRO A 80 3.07 -0.75 -39.68
C PRO A 80 3.52 0.12 -38.50
N ASN A 81 4.78 -0.03 -38.09
CA ASN A 81 5.38 0.78 -37.02
C ASN A 81 6.64 1.49 -37.54
N PRO A 82 6.51 2.43 -38.50
CA PRO A 82 7.66 3.11 -39.11
C PRO A 82 8.48 3.92 -38.10
N ASP A 83 7.82 4.44 -37.06
CA ASP A 83 8.44 5.26 -36.01
C ASP A 83 9.03 4.43 -34.86
N ASN A 84 8.98 3.09 -34.98
CA ASN A 84 9.47 2.14 -33.97
C ASN A 84 8.96 2.44 -32.54
N LEU A 85 7.68 2.80 -32.43
CA LEU A 85 7.04 3.14 -31.17
C LEU A 85 6.97 1.92 -30.25
N PRO A 86 7.20 2.09 -28.93
CA PRO A 86 7.44 0.97 -28.03
C PRO A 86 6.16 0.33 -27.47
N SER A 87 4.99 0.96 -27.61
CA SER A 87 3.76 0.56 -26.93
C SER A 87 2.58 0.46 -27.89
N ILE A 88 1.59 -0.34 -27.51
CA ILE A 88 0.30 -0.46 -28.22
C ILE A 88 -0.78 0.02 -27.26
N ASN A 89 -1.63 0.92 -27.75
CA ASN A 89 -2.81 1.41 -27.05
C ASN A 89 -4.06 0.67 -27.53
N HIS A 90 -5.00 0.44 -26.62
CA HIS A 90 -6.37 0.03 -26.92
C HIS A 90 -7.24 1.29 -26.91
N ILE A 91 -7.76 1.68 -28.07
CA ILE A 91 -8.44 2.96 -28.26
C ILE A 91 -9.67 3.09 -27.34
N ASP A 92 -10.40 2.00 -27.14
CA ASP A 92 -11.57 1.90 -26.25
C ASP A 92 -11.24 1.60 -24.77
N GLU A 93 -9.96 1.50 -24.41
CA GLU A 93 -9.45 1.07 -23.09
C GLU A 93 -9.85 -0.37 -22.65
N ASP A 94 -10.49 -1.17 -23.52
CA ASP A 94 -10.81 -2.59 -23.30
C ASP A 94 -9.69 -3.50 -23.83
N LYS A 95 -8.90 -4.05 -22.90
CA LYS A 95 -7.76 -4.94 -23.17
C LYS A 95 -8.15 -6.28 -23.82
N THR A 96 -9.43 -6.62 -23.80
CA THR A 96 -9.96 -7.84 -24.42
C THR A 96 -10.42 -7.61 -25.87
N ASN A 97 -10.66 -6.36 -26.28
CA ASN A 97 -10.96 -5.98 -27.65
C ASN A 97 -9.66 -5.85 -28.48
N ASN A 98 -9.18 -6.98 -29.00
CA ASN A 98 -7.91 -7.07 -29.74
C ASN A 98 -8.07 -6.91 -31.26
N ARG A 99 -9.16 -6.29 -31.73
CA ARG A 99 -9.36 -6.02 -33.16
C ARG A 99 -8.35 -5.00 -33.66
N VAL A 100 -7.88 -5.15 -34.90
CA VAL A 100 -6.87 -4.24 -35.48
C VAL A 100 -7.32 -2.77 -35.49
N ASP A 101 -8.62 -2.53 -35.69
CA ASP A 101 -9.21 -1.19 -35.73
C ASP A 101 -9.29 -0.52 -34.34
N ASN A 102 -9.07 -1.28 -33.27
CA ASN A 102 -9.02 -0.80 -31.90
C ASN A 102 -7.59 -0.64 -31.35
N LEU A 103 -6.57 -0.93 -32.15
CA LEU A 103 -5.17 -0.92 -31.72
C LEU A 103 -4.37 0.15 -32.46
N GLU A 104 -3.47 0.82 -31.76
CA GLU A 104 -2.52 1.77 -32.36
C GLU A 104 -1.15 1.67 -31.69
N TRP A 105 -0.08 1.86 -32.46
CA TRP A 105 1.25 2.06 -31.90
C TRP A 105 1.35 3.47 -31.29
N CYS A 106 1.91 3.56 -30.09
CA CYS A 106 2.00 4.82 -29.36
C CYS A 106 3.27 4.91 -28.52
N SER A 107 3.62 6.13 -28.10
CA SER A 107 4.66 6.35 -27.09
C SER A 107 4.15 6.00 -25.69
N VAL A 108 5.07 5.69 -24.78
CA VAL A 108 4.74 5.43 -23.37
C VAL A 108 4.09 6.65 -22.73
N TYR A 109 4.55 7.86 -23.09
CA TYR A 109 3.95 9.12 -22.62
C TYR A 109 2.49 9.21 -23.06
N TYR A 110 2.21 9.06 -24.36
CA TYR A 110 0.85 9.09 -24.87
C TYR A 110 -0.05 8.08 -24.16
N ASN A 111 0.38 6.83 -24.05
CA ASN A 111 -0.41 5.77 -23.39
C ASN A 111 -0.72 6.09 -21.93
N ASN A 112 0.23 6.68 -21.20
CA ASN A 112 0.03 7.08 -19.80
C ASN A 112 -0.91 8.27 -19.63
N HIS A 113 -0.99 9.16 -20.63
CA HIS A 113 -1.86 10.32 -20.63
C HIS A 113 -3.20 10.08 -21.35
N TYR A 114 -3.34 8.96 -22.07
CA TYR A 114 -4.51 8.64 -22.86
C TYR A 114 -5.79 8.66 -22.02
N ASN A 115 -6.84 9.28 -22.58
CA ASN A 115 -8.14 9.47 -21.94
C ASN A 115 -8.07 10.02 -20.50
N GLY A 116 -7.07 10.83 -20.14
CA GLY A 116 -6.91 11.36 -18.78
C GLY A 116 -6.44 10.34 -17.75
N ARG A 117 -5.89 9.20 -18.18
CA ARG A 117 -5.33 8.15 -17.32
C ARG A 117 -4.33 8.71 -16.30
N TYR A 118 -3.46 9.61 -16.73
CA TYR A 118 -2.50 10.26 -15.84
C TYR A 118 -3.19 10.96 -14.68
N GLU A 119 -4.22 11.77 -14.93
CA GLU A 119 -4.96 12.49 -13.87
C GLU A 119 -5.73 11.54 -12.95
N ARG A 120 -6.22 10.39 -13.45
CA ARG A 120 -6.83 9.34 -12.62
C ARG A 120 -5.83 8.66 -11.69
N ILE A 121 -4.57 8.53 -12.11
CA ILE A 121 -3.50 7.84 -11.37
C ILE A 121 -2.69 8.82 -10.50
N LYS A 122 -2.71 10.11 -10.84
CA LYS A 122 -1.99 11.19 -10.16
C LYS A 122 -2.38 11.21 -8.69
N ARG A 123 -1.46 10.73 -7.85
CA ARG A 123 -1.58 10.83 -6.40
C ARG A 123 -1.23 12.27 -6.04
N TYR A 124 -2.22 13.05 -5.61
CA TYR A 124 -1.94 14.32 -4.96
C TYR A 124 -1.04 14.06 -3.74
N PRO A 125 -0.05 14.95 -3.47
CA PRO A 125 0.76 14.83 -2.27
C PRO A 125 -0.18 14.82 -1.07
N LYS A 126 -0.16 13.70 -0.33
CA LYS A 126 -0.92 13.58 0.90
C LYS A 126 -0.15 14.34 1.97
N SER A 127 -0.66 15.51 2.34
CA SER A 127 -0.24 16.23 3.53
C SER A 127 -0.47 15.35 4.76
N VAL A 128 0.47 15.39 5.69
CA VAL A 128 0.44 14.62 6.93
C VAL A 128 0.81 15.47 8.13
N CYS A 129 0.28 15.12 9.27
CA CYS A 129 0.66 15.67 10.57
C CYS A 129 1.41 14.61 11.36
N LEU A 130 2.63 14.93 11.77
CA LEU A 130 3.47 14.10 12.63
C LEU A 130 3.23 14.53 14.09
N PHE A 131 2.96 13.57 14.97
CA PHE A 131 2.85 13.79 16.42
C PHE A 131 3.91 12.97 17.14
N ASN A 132 4.81 13.63 17.88
CA ASN A 132 5.86 12.98 18.63
C ASN A 132 5.31 12.47 19.97
N VAL A 133 5.41 11.16 20.18
CA VAL A 133 4.86 10.52 21.38
C VAL A 133 5.60 10.86 22.66
N VAL A 134 6.84 11.35 22.57
CA VAL A 134 7.76 11.61 23.69
C VAL A 134 7.74 13.06 24.15
N ASN A 135 7.45 14.05 23.30
CA ASN A 135 7.43 15.46 23.73
C ASN A 135 6.13 16.19 23.35
N GLY A 136 5.23 15.54 22.62
CA GLY A 136 3.98 16.12 22.15
C GLY A 136 4.12 17.08 20.96
N GLU A 137 5.31 17.17 20.35
CA GLU A 137 5.55 18.02 19.18
C GLU A 137 4.66 17.64 18.00
N VAL A 138 4.09 18.65 17.32
CA VAL A 138 3.29 18.48 16.11
C VAL A 138 3.97 19.17 14.94
N ILE A 139 4.15 18.45 13.83
CA ILE A 139 4.73 19.00 12.60
C ILE A 139 3.81 18.68 11.42
N LYS A 140 3.38 19.71 10.70
CA LYS A 140 2.68 19.57 9.41
C LYS A 140 3.71 19.43 8.29
N ILE A 141 3.49 18.44 7.42
CA ILE A 141 4.35 18.15 6.27
C ILE A 141 3.48 18.03 5.02
N GLU A 142 3.88 18.67 3.93
CA GLU A 142 3.09 18.77 2.70
C GLU A 142 3.10 17.47 1.87
N SER A 143 3.97 16.50 2.20
CA SER A 143 3.98 15.20 1.53
C SER A 143 4.51 14.04 2.37
N ILE A 144 3.96 12.84 2.12
CA ILE A 144 4.48 11.57 2.64
C ILE A 144 5.99 11.39 2.34
N SER A 145 6.44 11.76 1.14
CA SER A 145 7.85 11.62 0.74
C SER A 145 8.77 12.54 1.55
N GLU A 146 8.31 13.74 1.88
CA GLU A 146 9.05 14.64 2.76
C GLU A 146 9.07 14.14 4.20
N ALA A 147 7.94 13.64 4.71
CA ALA A 147 7.87 13.03 6.03
C ALA A 147 8.82 11.82 6.13
N ALA A 148 8.84 10.96 5.11
CA ALA A 148 9.77 9.84 5.02
C ALA A 148 11.23 10.29 5.07
N ARG A 149 11.60 11.32 4.29
CA ARG A 149 12.97 11.86 4.26
C ARG A 149 13.37 12.45 5.61
N ARG A 150 12.49 13.24 6.23
CA ARG A 150 12.71 13.85 7.55
C ARG A 150 12.90 12.80 8.63
N LEU A 151 12.16 11.70 8.56
CA LEU A 151 12.25 10.59 9.50
C LEU A 151 13.31 9.54 9.08
N HIS A 152 14.11 9.81 8.05
CA HIS A 152 15.11 8.89 7.51
C HIS A 152 14.54 7.48 7.21
N GLY A 153 13.47 7.43 6.41
CA GLY A 153 12.76 6.21 6.01
C GLY A 153 12.26 6.27 4.57
N SER A 154 11.44 5.28 4.20
CA SER A 154 10.78 5.21 2.88
C SER A 154 9.32 5.65 2.94
N ALA A 155 8.75 6.07 1.81
CA ALA A 155 7.32 6.41 1.71
C ALA A 155 6.42 5.25 2.16
N GLY A 156 6.82 4.00 1.88
CA GLY A 156 6.08 2.82 2.34
C GLY A 156 6.02 2.69 3.86
N ASN A 157 7.08 3.07 4.58
CA ASN A 157 7.07 3.07 6.05
C ASN A 157 6.06 4.08 6.61
N ILE A 158 5.92 5.23 5.95
CA ILE A 158 4.96 6.26 6.33
C ILE A 158 3.53 5.82 6.00
N GLU A 159 3.32 5.22 4.83
CA GLU A 159 2.01 4.68 4.42
C GLU A 159 1.51 3.56 5.33
N GLU A 160 2.40 2.77 5.94
CA GLU A 160 2.01 1.73 6.90
C GLU A 160 1.52 2.31 8.24
N VAL A 161 2.02 3.49 8.62
CA VAL A 161 1.77 4.10 9.93
C VAL A 161 0.69 5.19 9.87
N ILE A 162 0.45 5.80 8.71
CA ILE A 162 -0.54 6.87 8.58
C ILE A 162 -1.93 6.40 9.03
N ASP A 163 -2.54 7.14 9.96
CA ASP A 163 -3.83 6.87 10.61
C ASP A 163 -3.91 5.52 11.37
N ALA A 164 -2.79 4.81 11.52
CA ALA A 164 -2.73 3.53 12.23
C ALA A 164 -2.64 3.75 13.75
N LYS A 165 -3.71 3.38 14.47
CA LYS A 165 -3.79 3.56 15.93
C LYS A 165 -2.67 2.78 16.64
N GLY A 166 -2.01 3.44 17.58
CA GLY A 166 -0.97 2.84 18.42
C GLY A 166 0.35 2.53 17.72
N ARG A 167 0.44 2.75 16.40
CA ARG A 167 1.69 2.57 15.65
C ARG A 167 2.47 3.86 15.59
N THR A 168 3.79 3.72 15.57
CA THR A 168 4.71 4.85 15.42
C THR A 168 5.80 4.48 14.44
N PHE A 169 6.32 5.48 13.73
CA PHE A 169 7.57 5.37 13.00
C PHE A 169 8.61 6.24 13.71
N LYS A 170 9.61 5.59 14.33
CA LYS A 170 10.68 6.27 15.08
C LYS A 170 10.17 7.30 16.11
N GLY A 171 9.12 6.93 16.86
CA GLY A 171 8.52 7.80 17.88
C GLY A 171 7.47 8.79 17.35
N TRP A 172 7.15 8.77 16.06
CA TRP A 172 6.13 9.63 15.48
C TRP A 172 4.87 8.85 15.12
N MET A 173 3.72 9.28 15.65
CA MET A 173 2.42 8.97 15.08
C MET A 173 2.20 9.84 13.86
N ILE A 174 1.55 9.30 12.83
CA ILE A 174 1.38 9.98 11.55
C ILE A 174 -0.10 9.98 11.22
N PHE A 175 -0.65 11.16 10.94
CA PHE A 175 -2.05 11.35 10.60
C PHE A 175 -2.17 11.96 9.21
N SER A 176 -3.15 11.54 8.42
CA SER A 176 -3.56 12.31 7.26
C SER A 176 -4.18 13.63 7.72
N GLU A 177 -4.01 14.71 6.96
CA GLU A 177 -4.54 16.03 7.33
C GLU A 177 -6.04 15.99 7.67
N ARG A 178 -6.82 15.20 6.92
CA ARG A 178 -8.26 15.00 7.16
C ARG A 178 -8.60 14.34 8.51
N ASN A 179 -7.70 13.52 9.05
CA ASN A 179 -7.93 12.71 10.24
C ASN A 179 -7.21 13.28 11.48
N PHE A 180 -6.41 14.32 11.31
CA PHE A 180 -5.67 14.94 12.39
C PHE A 180 -6.59 15.79 13.27
N ASN A 181 -6.92 15.27 14.46
CA ASN A 181 -7.66 15.98 15.50
C ASN A 181 -7.33 15.42 16.89
N GLY A 182 -7.72 16.14 17.95
CA GLY A 182 -7.40 15.78 19.34
C GLY A 182 -7.94 14.39 19.75
N LEU A 183 -9.11 13.99 19.26
CA LEU A 183 -9.69 12.67 19.56
C LEU A 183 -8.86 11.54 18.91
N ALA A 184 -8.43 11.72 17.66
CA ALA A 184 -7.59 10.76 16.96
C ALA A 184 -6.23 10.56 17.63
N ILE A 185 -5.61 11.65 18.11
CA ILE A 185 -4.36 11.59 18.88
C ILE A 185 -4.59 10.82 20.19
N LYS A 186 -5.64 11.18 20.95
CA LYS A 186 -5.96 10.53 22.23
C LYS A 186 -6.15 9.02 22.07
N GLN A 187 -6.97 8.59 21.11
CA GLN A 187 -7.21 7.16 20.85
C GLN A 187 -5.93 6.42 20.42
N SER A 188 -5.08 7.08 19.64
CA SER A 188 -3.82 6.47 19.17
C SER A 188 -2.81 6.34 20.30
N LEU A 189 -2.76 7.31 21.22
CA LEU A 189 -1.94 7.24 22.44
C LEU A 189 -2.43 6.17 23.42
N GLU A 190 -3.74 6.07 23.62
CA GLU A 190 -4.33 5.00 24.43
C GLU A 190 -3.88 3.62 23.91
N GLU A 191 -3.97 3.40 22.61
CA GLU A 191 -3.54 2.15 21.96
C GLU A 191 -2.03 1.92 22.06
N TYR A 192 -1.21 2.94 21.76
CA TYR A 192 0.25 2.88 21.86
C TYR A 192 0.72 2.47 23.25
N ASN A 193 0.03 2.95 24.27
CA ASN A 193 0.40 2.76 25.64
C ASN A 193 -0.11 1.42 26.23
N LYS A 194 -0.97 0.64 25.55
CA LYS A 194 -1.52 -0.63 26.11
C LYS A 194 -0.46 -1.68 26.49
N HIS A 195 0.73 -1.60 25.89
CA HIS A 195 1.78 -2.62 26.05
C HIS A 195 3.11 -2.07 26.60
N ARG A 196 3.13 -0.85 27.15
CA ARG A 196 4.34 -0.25 27.76
C ARG A 196 4.23 -0.24 29.29
N PRO A 197 5.32 -0.48 30.04
CA PRO A 197 5.33 -0.22 31.48
C PRO A 197 5.11 1.27 31.68
N ARG A 198 4.07 1.64 32.42
CA ARG A 198 3.68 3.03 32.61
C ARG A 198 4.03 3.43 34.04
N GLY A 199 4.84 4.47 34.18
CA GLY A 199 4.75 5.29 35.38
C GLY A 199 3.34 5.87 35.52
N ILE A 200 3.01 6.40 36.69
CA ILE A 200 1.72 7.03 36.96
C ILE A 200 1.93 8.49 37.36
N VAL A 201 1.00 9.34 36.94
CA VAL A 201 0.84 10.70 37.46
C VAL A 201 -0.30 10.68 38.47
N VAL A 202 -0.01 11.18 39.66
CA VAL A 202 -0.97 11.29 40.77
C VAL A 202 -1.20 12.77 41.02
N GLU A 203 -2.46 13.17 40.95
CA GLU A 203 -2.94 14.50 41.30
C GLU A 203 -3.69 14.44 42.63
N PHE A 204 -3.22 15.19 43.61
CA PHE A 204 -3.75 15.22 44.98
C PHE A 204 -4.87 16.24 45.06
N ILE A 205 -6.08 15.81 45.44
CA ILE A 205 -7.28 16.65 45.36
C ILE A 205 -7.27 17.78 46.41
N ASP A 206 -6.65 17.53 47.55
CA ASP A 206 -6.58 18.46 48.67
C ASP A 206 -5.52 19.55 48.48
N THR A 207 -4.39 19.23 47.85
CA THR A 207 -3.28 20.17 47.63
C THR A 207 -3.16 20.67 46.20
N GLU A 208 -3.87 20.05 45.25
CA GLU A 208 -3.71 20.24 43.79
C GLU A 208 -2.31 19.87 43.25
N ASP A 209 -1.45 19.27 44.09
CA ASP A 209 -0.11 18.85 43.69
C ASP A 209 -0.16 17.72 42.66
N LYS A 210 0.85 17.70 41.77
CA LYS A 210 1.03 16.63 40.78
C LYS A 210 2.40 16.00 40.94
N ARG A 211 2.41 14.66 41.04
CA ARG A 211 3.64 13.88 41.18
C ARG A 211 3.70 12.75 40.17
N PHE A 212 4.91 12.47 39.71
CA PHE A 212 5.19 11.33 38.85
C PHE A 212 5.83 10.20 39.66
N TYR A 213 5.39 8.98 39.39
CA TYR A 213 5.93 7.75 39.95
C TYR A 213 6.35 6.83 38.81
N ALA A 214 7.56 6.29 38.86
CA ALA A 214 8.08 5.40 37.82
C ALA A 214 7.31 4.06 37.78
N THR A 215 6.75 3.65 38.91
CA THR A 215 5.88 2.47 39.01
C THR A 215 4.68 2.71 39.94
N GLU A 216 3.59 1.97 39.71
CA GLU A 216 2.43 1.96 40.63
C GLU A 216 2.84 1.56 42.06
N ASN A 217 3.83 0.67 42.19
CA ASN A 217 4.31 0.17 43.47
C ASN A 217 5.01 1.26 44.30
N GLU A 218 5.70 2.20 43.65
CA GLU A 218 6.38 3.31 44.29
C GLU A 218 5.37 4.22 45.02
N PHE A 219 4.31 4.61 44.32
CA PHE A 219 3.18 5.34 44.91
C PHE A 219 2.50 4.53 46.02
N CYS A 220 2.24 3.25 45.78
CA CYS A 220 1.61 2.37 46.77
C CYS A 220 2.41 2.30 48.07
N HIS A 221 3.74 2.27 47.98
CA HIS A 221 4.61 2.26 49.14
C HIS A 221 4.59 3.60 49.88
N GLU A 222 4.70 4.73 49.17
CA GLU A 222 4.73 6.07 49.78
C GLU A 222 3.42 6.42 50.51
N TYR A 223 2.26 6.03 49.97
CA TYR A 223 0.94 6.38 50.52
C TYR A 223 0.21 5.23 51.20
N ASN A 224 0.88 4.10 51.41
CA ASN A 224 0.31 2.89 52.01
C ASN A 224 -1.00 2.44 51.30
N GLU A 225 -0.94 2.41 49.96
CA GLU A 225 -2.03 1.96 49.09
C GLU A 225 -1.77 0.54 48.58
N HIS A 226 -2.82 -0.18 48.17
CA HIS A 226 -2.68 -1.55 47.68
C HIS A 226 -2.56 -1.57 46.14
N PRO A 227 -1.52 -2.19 45.55
CA PRO A 227 -1.31 -2.21 44.09
C PRO A 227 -2.48 -2.78 43.29
N GLY A 228 -3.17 -3.79 43.85
CA GLY A 228 -4.36 -4.37 43.22
C GLY A 228 -5.51 -3.36 43.09
N SER A 229 -5.68 -2.48 44.07
CA SER A 229 -6.74 -1.46 44.07
C SER A 229 -6.46 -0.36 43.04
N ILE A 230 -5.20 0.03 42.89
CA ILE A 230 -4.75 0.99 41.87
C ILE A 230 -4.91 0.42 40.46
N ASN A 231 -4.51 -0.83 40.26
CA ASN A 231 -4.71 -1.54 38.99
C ASN A 231 -6.19 -1.64 38.61
N THR A 232 -7.07 -1.98 39.56
CA THR A 232 -8.52 -2.00 39.33
C THR A 232 -9.08 -0.61 39.03
N TYR A 233 -8.58 0.43 39.69
CA TYR A 233 -8.99 1.81 39.43
C TYR A 233 -8.62 2.27 38.01
N LEU A 234 -7.35 2.08 37.63
CA LEU A 234 -6.81 2.47 36.32
C LEU A 234 -7.50 1.73 35.17
N ARG A 235 -7.85 0.45 35.35
CA ARG A 235 -8.60 -0.34 34.35
C ARG A 235 -10.04 0.12 34.17
N ASN A 236 -10.68 0.61 35.22
CA ASN A 236 -12.09 1.00 35.20
C ASN A 236 -12.31 2.48 34.84
N ASN A 237 -11.23 3.23 34.57
CA ASN A 237 -11.26 4.64 34.14
C ASN A 237 -12.19 5.52 35.01
N ARG A 238 -12.11 5.33 36.34
CA ARG A 238 -12.89 6.11 37.31
C ARG A 238 -12.27 7.49 37.49
N ASP A 239 -13.10 8.48 37.82
CA ASP A 239 -12.66 9.88 37.90
C ASP A 239 -11.84 10.19 39.17
N VAL A 240 -12.16 9.55 40.30
CA VAL A 240 -11.51 9.82 41.60
C VAL A 240 -11.27 8.55 42.41
N PHE A 241 -10.04 8.34 42.89
CA PHE A 241 -9.66 7.24 43.79
C PHE A 241 -9.80 7.68 45.25
N LYS A 242 -10.68 6.99 46.00
CA LYS A 242 -10.92 7.21 47.44
C LYS A 242 -11.23 8.66 47.86
N ASN A 243 -11.75 9.49 46.96
CA ASN A 243 -11.94 10.95 47.18
C ASN A 243 -10.66 11.72 47.55
N LYS A 244 -9.49 11.17 47.20
CA LYS A 244 -8.18 11.75 47.55
C LYS A 244 -7.30 12.03 46.33
N TYR A 245 -7.40 11.20 45.30
CA TYR A 245 -6.45 11.23 44.20
C TYR A 245 -7.15 11.12 42.84
N VAL A 246 -6.59 11.79 41.84
CA VAL A 246 -6.83 11.50 40.43
C VAL A 246 -5.57 10.83 39.89
N ILE A 247 -5.65 9.54 39.61
CA ILE A 247 -4.50 8.74 39.17
C ILE A 247 -4.67 8.42 37.69
N ARG A 248 -3.64 8.71 36.90
CA ARG A 248 -3.60 8.33 35.49
C ARG A 248 -2.25 7.78 35.14
N TYR A 249 -2.23 6.93 34.14
CA TYR A 249 -0.99 6.52 33.54
C TYR A 249 -0.27 7.72 32.91
N ALA A 250 1.01 7.85 33.21
CA ALA A 250 1.84 8.91 32.66
C ALA A 250 1.93 8.76 31.14
N LEU A 251 1.77 9.88 30.43
CA LEU A 251 2.08 9.94 29.01
C LEU A 251 3.60 10.02 28.83
N PRO A 252 4.18 9.53 27.71
CA PRO A 252 5.63 9.47 27.55
C PRO A 252 6.34 10.83 27.61
N PHE A 253 5.61 11.94 27.44
CA PHE A 253 6.12 13.30 27.56
C PHE A 253 5.99 13.93 28.94
N GLU A 254 5.21 13.31 29.83
CA GLU A 254 5.03 13.84 31.18
C GLU A 254 6.32 13.66 31.96
N GLU A 255 7.07 12.57 31.81
CA GLU A 255 8.35 12.33 32.52
C GLU A 255 9.34 13.50 32.41
N SER A 256 9.49 14.09 31.22
CA SER A 256 10.40 15.24 30.99
C SER A 256 9.98 16.53 31.69
N LYS A 257 8.75 16.61 32.19
CA LYS A 257 8.19 17.78 32.89
C LYS A 257 8.35 17.68 34.41
N TYR A 258 8.93 16.60 34.95
CA TYR A 258 9.14 16.43 36.38
C TYR A 258 10.63 16.34 36.70
N GLN A 259 11.08 17.07 37.73
CA GLN A 259 12.43 16.93 38.30
C GLN A 259 12.30 16.45 39.75
N ASN A 260 12.99 15.37 40.12
CA ASN A 260 12.86 14.71 41.44
C ASN A 260 11.41 14.38 41.83
N GLY A 261 10.56 14.02 40.85
CA GLY A 261 9.17 13.60 41.09
C GLY A 261 8.15 14.74 41.23
N GLN A 262 8.57 16.00 41.15
CA GLN A 262 7.69 17.18 41.20
C GLN A 262 7.59 17.88 39.85
N LEU A 263 6.40 18.39 39.52
CA LEU A 263 6.15 19.09 38.27
C LEU A 263 7.00 20.38 38.23
N LEU A 264 7.70 20.60 37.12
CA LEU A 264 8.39 21.86 36.86
C LEU A 264 7.33 22.90 36.45
N ASP A 265 7.24 23.99 37.22
CA ASP A 265 6.45 25.16 36.81
C ASP A 265 7.01 25.72 35.50
N TYR A 266 6.14 25.83 34.49
CA TYR A 266 6.41 26.55 33.24
C TYR A 266 5.68 27.90 33.24
#